data_AF-A0A367FMJ3-F1
#
_entry.id   AF-A0A367FMJ3-F1
#
_cell.length_a   1.000
_cell.length_b   1.000
_cell.length_c   1.000
_cell.angle_alpha   90.00
_cell.angle_beta   90.00
_cell.angle_gamma   90.00
#
_symmetry.space_group_name_H-M   'P 1'
#
loop_
_entity.id
_entity.type
_entity.pdbx_description
1 polymer ?
#
loop_
_entity_poly.entity_id
_entity_poly.type
_entity_poly.pdbx_seq_one_letter_code
_entity_poly.pdbx_strand_id
1 'polypeptide(L)'
;MPSIATWTPREYMAEIHRRPGSYGLDGSYRAFTTFIAGFHAGSGHTLLAGFREWLIVQVNGGNNLVWEALVLMLAFPTEARPLDVGPIDGERNGTAVAVLFRALDQFLAHHEEHLDGLALIYADHAEWLQRQSWARP
;
A
#
# COMPACT_ATOMS: atom_id res chain seq x y z
N MET A 1 -10.06 -29.01 -20.10
CA MET A 1 -9.10 -28.19 -19.33
C MET A 1 -9.91 -27.22 -18.48
N PRO A 2 -9.73 -27.18 -17.16
CA PRO A 2 -10.40 -26.16 -16.35
C PRO A 2 -9.88 -24.76 -16.77
N SER A 3 -10.80 -23.79 -16.81
CA SER A 3 -10.58 -22.40 -17.20
C SER A 3 -9.45 -21.76 -16.39
N ILE A 4 -8.59 -20.97 -17.04
CA ILE A 4 -7.60 -20.12 -16.37
C ILE A 4 -8.41 -19.01 -15.70
N ALA A 5 -8.70 -19.15 -14.40
CA ALA A 5 -9.32 -18.07 -13.65
C ALA A 5 -8.38 -16.85 -13.69
N THR A 6 -8.82 -15.76 -14.32
CA THR A 6 -8.17 -14.46 -14.20
C THR A 6 -8.43 -13.96 -12.78
N TRP A 7 -7.44 -14.07 -11.90
CA TRP A 7 -7.55 -13.52 -10.54
C TRP A 7 -7.76 -12.01 -10.57
N THR A 8 -8.57 -11.48 -9.67
CA THR A 8 -8.63 -10.04 -9.45
C THR A 8 -7.28 -9.56 -8.88
N PRO A 9 -6.95 -8.25 -8.98
CA PRO A 9 -5.76 -7.72 -8.35
C PRO A 9 -5.67 -8.04 -6.86
N ARG A 10 -6.81 -8.00 -6.15
CA ARG A 10 -6.89 -8.33 -4.72
C ARG A 10 -6.55 -9.79 -4.45
N GLU A 11 -7.15 -10.71 -5.21
CA GLU A 11 -6.85 -12.15 -5.12
C GLU A 11 -5.37 -12.45 -5.44
N TYR A 12 -4.81 -11.75 -6.44
CA TYR A 12 -3.40 -11.90 -6.81
C TYR A 12 -2.45 -11.48 -5.68
N MET A 13 -2.72 -10.35 -5.01
CA MET A 13 -1.93 -9.91 -3.84
C MET A 13 -2.03 -10.89 -2.67
N ALA A 14 -3.22 -11.44 -2.42
CA ALA A 14 -3.42 -12.45 -1.38
C ALA A 14 -2.60 -13.72 -1.67
N GLU A 15 -2.56 -14.17 -2.94
CA GLU A 15 -1.76 -15.34 -3.32
C GLU A 15 -0.25 -15.10 -3.17
N ILE A 16 0.25 -13.93 -3.56
CA ILE A 16 1.65 -13.55 -3.38
C ILE A 16 2.04 -13.59 -1.90
N HIS A 17 1.20 -13.06 -1.02
CA HIS A 17 1.44 -13.09 0.42
C HIS A 17 1.44 -14.52 0.96
N ARG A 18 0.53 -15.37 0.46
CA ARG A 18 0.38 -16.76 0.91
C ARG A 18 1.55 -17.64 0.49
N ARG A 19 2.15 -17.40 -0.68
CA ARG A 19 3.20 -18.25 -1.26
C ARG A 19 4.34 -17.44 -1.86
N PRO A 20 5.05 -16.60 -1.08
CA PRO A 20 6.08 -15.70 -1.59
C PRO A 20 7.17 -16.42 -2.39
N GLY A 21 7.58 -17.62 -1.95
CA GLY A 21 8.59 -18.43 -2.64
C GLY A 21 8.21 -18.85 -4.05
N SER A 22 6.91 -19.00 -4.37
CA SER A 22 6.44 -19.30 -5.73
C SER A 22 6.63 -18.12 -6.70
N TYR A 23 6.86 -16.92 -6.17
CA TYR A 23 7.13 -15.69 -6.91
C TYR A 23 8.60 -15.24 -6.79
N GLY A 24 9.48 -16.09 -6.23
CA GLY A 24 10.89 -15.76 -6.01
C GLY A 24 11.13 -14.73 -4.90
N LEU A 25 10.15 -14.54 -4.00
CA LEU A 25 10.26 -13.60 -2.88
C LEU A 25 10.76 -14.29 -1.62
N ASP A 26 11.62 -13.60 -0.88
CA ASP A 26 12.22 -14.08 0.38
C ASP A 26 11.35 -13.79 1.62
N GLY A 27 10.16 -13.20 1.42
CA GLY A 27 9.25 -12.81 2.49
C GLY A 27 9.65 -11.49 3.19
N SER A 28 10.69 -10.81 2.73
CA SER A 28 11.06 -9.50 3.26
C SER A 28 10.12 -8.41 2.75
N TYR A 29 9.88 -7.41 3.59
CA TYR A 29 9.14 -6.22 3.25
C TYR A 29 9.70 -5.55 2.00
N ARG A 30 11.03 -5.45 1.90
CA ARG A 30 11.73 -4.89 0.74
C ARG A 30 11.46 -5.67 -0.55
N ALA A 31 11.49 -7.00 -0.50
CA ALA A 31 11.22 -7.83 -1.66
C ALA A 31 9.76 -7.66 -2.13
N PHE A 32 8.80 -7.66 -1.19
CA PHE A 32 7.40 -7.43 -1.52
C PHE A 32 7.18 -6.06 -2.14
N THR A 33 7.68 -4.97 -1.52
CA THR A 33 7.46 -3.63 -2.05
C THR A 33 8.08 -3.42 -3.42
N THR A 34 9.27 -3.97 -3.64
CA THR A 34 9.96 -3.93 -4.94
C THR A 34 9.18 -4.69 -6.01
N PHE A 35 8.69 -5.90 -5.67
CA PHE A 35 7.88 -6.71 -6.58
C PHE A 35 6.58 -5.99 -6.96
N ILE A 36 5.87 -5.45 -5.97
CA ILE A 36 4.59 -4.75 -6.15
C ILE A 36 4.77 -3.47 -6.97
N ALA A 37 5.84 -2.70 -6.73
CA ALA A 37 6.17 -1.53 -7.53
C ALA A 37 6.42 -1.91 -9.01
N GLY A 38 7.15 -3.00 -9.25
CA GLY A 38 7.36 -3.54 -10.60
C GLY A 38 6.06 -3.99 -11.27
N PHE A 39 5.18 -4.65 -10.51
CA PHE A 39 3.87 -5.09 -11.00
C PHE A 39 2.99 -3.88 -11.35
N HIS A 40 2.96 -2.86 -10.50
CA HIS A 40 2.24 -1.60 -10.76
C HIS A 40 2.74 -0.90 -12.03
N ALA A 41 4.06 -0.82 -12.23
CA ALA A 41 4.63 -0.27 -13.46
C ALA A 41 4.24 -1.11 -14.69
N GLY A 42 4.29 -2.44 -14.58
CA GLY A 42 3.89 -3.38 -15.63
C GLY A 42 2.39 -3.34 -15.96
N SER A 43 1.55 -2.89 -15.02
CA SER A 43 0.10 -2.73 -15.22
C SER A 43 -0.29 -1.37 -15.83
N GLY A 44 0.69 -0.56 -16.24
CA GLY A 44 0.43 0.80 -16.73
C GLY A 44 0.05 1.78 -15.63
N HIS A 45 0.54 1.58 -14.40
CA HIS A 45 0.29 2.41 -13.23
C HIS A 45 -1.18 2.45 -12.74
N THR A 46 -1.96 1.42 -13.08
CA THR A 46 -3.37 1.32 -12.68
C THR A 46 -3.56 0.64 -11.33
N LEU A 47 -2.71 -0.33 -10.97
CA LEU A 47 -2.90 -1.17 -9.78
C LEU A 47 -2.98 -0.37 -8.47
N LEU A 48 -2.13 0.64 -8.33
CA LEU A 48 -1.95 1.43 -7.10
C LEU A 48 -2.32 2.90 -7.33
N ALA A 49 -3.12 3.19 -8.37
CA ALA A 49 -3.58 4.55 -8.61
C ALA A 49 -4.36 5.06 -7.38
N GLY A 50 -3.89 6.15 -6.76
CA GLY A 50 -4.48 6.69 -5.53
C GLY A 50 -4.06 5.99 -4.23
N PHE A 51 -3.25 4.92 -4.27
CA PHE A 51 -2.89 4.18 -3.05
C PHE A 51 -2.09 5.03 -2.05
N ARG A 52 -1.20 5.88 -2.56
CA ARG A 52 -0.42 6.81 -1.74
C ARG A 52 -1.33 7.82 -1.02
N GLU A 53 -2.27 8.40 -1.75
CA GLU A 53 -3.23 9.38 -1.25
C GLU A 53 -4.15 8.75 -0.20
N TRP A 54 -4.60 7.52 -0.45
CA TRP A 54 -5.34 6.72 0.52
C TRP A 54 -4.53 6.51 1.80
N LEU A 55 -3.26 6.10 1.69
CA LEU A 55 -2.36 5.92 2.85
C LEU A 55 -2.12 7.22 3.63
N ILE A 56 -1.99 8.38 2.96
CA ILE A 56 -1.82 9.67 3.62
C ILE A 56 -3.00 9.99 4.54
N VAL A 57 -4.23 9.71 4.08
CA VAL A 57 -5.43 9.91 4.89
C VAL A 57 -5.43 8.99 6.11
N GLN A 58 -5.03 7.71 5.94
CA GLN A 58 -4.94 6.75 7.05
C GLN A 58 -3.85 7.13 8.08
N VAL A 59 -2.68 7.56 7.62
CA VAL A 59 -1.56 8.02 8.47
C VAL A 59 -1.86 9.39 9.08
N ASN A 60 -2.77 10.16 8.47
CA ASN A 60 -3.01 11.57 8.75
C ASN A 60 -1.72 12.41 8.66
N GLY A 61 -0.88 12.15 7.66
CA GLY A 61 0.45 12.75 7.56
C GLY A 61 1.27 12.24 6.39
N GLY A 62 2.54 12.65 6.34
CA GLY A 62 3.51 12.07 5.40
C GLY A 62 3.28 12.42 3.92
N ASN A 63 2.66 13.57 3.60
CA ASN A 63 2.45 13.98 2.20
C ASN A 63 3.76 14.20 1.41
N ASN A 64 4.92 14.20 2.05
CA ASN A 64 6.22 14.20 1.37
C ASN A 64 6.81 12.79 1.17
N LEU A 65 6.11 11.73 1.57
CA LEU A 65 6.59 10.36 1.56
C LEU A 65 6.05 9.57 0.36
N VAL A 66 6.83 8.56 -0.03
CA VAL A 66 6.41 7.48 -0.93
C VAL A 66 5.54 6.46 -0.19
N TRP A 67 4.78 5.65 -0.92
CA TRP A 67 3.80 4.75 -0.33
C TRP A 67 4.43 3.68 0.58
N GLU A 68 5.64 3.21 0.29
CA GLU A 68 6.37 2.25 1.12
C GLU A 68 6.64 2.86 2.50
N ALA A 69 7.11 4.10 2.53
CA ALA A 69 7.38 4.80 3.77
C ALA A 69 6.10 5.08 4.57
N LEU A 70 4.97 5.34 3.90
CA LEU A 70 3.67 5.50 4.56
C LEU A 70 3.17 4.18 5.18
N VAL A 71 3.39 3.04 4.53
CA VAL A 71 3.08 1.73 5.12
C VAL A 71 3.90 1.49 6.39
N LEU A 72 5.17 1.92 6.44
CA LEU A 72 5.97 1.87 7.67
C LEU A 72 5.43 2.78 8.77
N MET A 73 4.93 3.97 8.44
CA MET A 73 4.26 4.85 9.41
C MET A 73 3.00 4.21 9.99
N LEU A 74 2.21 3.49 9.18
CA LEU A 74 1.06 2.72 9.66
C LEU A 74 1.49 1.54 10.54
N ALA A 75 2.60 0.88 10.20
CA ALA A 75 3.10 -0.28 10.93
C ALA A 75 3.69 0.08 12.29
N PHE A 76 4.28 1.27 12.39
CA PHE A 76 5.00 1.73 13.58
C PHE A 76 4.54 3.16 13.97
N PRO A 77 3.29 3.33 14.41
CA PRO A 77 2.70 4.65 14.65
C PRO A 77 3.33 5.41 15.83
N THR A 78 4.15 4.75 16.65
CA THR A 78 4.90 5.38 17.73
C THR A 78 6.15 6.10 17.25
N GLU A 79 6.62 5.81 16.03
CA GLU A 79 7.81 6.43 15.46
C GLU A 79 7.45 7.74 14.77
N ALA A 80 8.23 8.79 15.01
CA ALA A 80 7.94 10.12 14.47
C ALA A 80 8.11 10.18 12.95
N ARG A 81 9.05 9.40 12.39
CA ARG A 81 9.38 9.38 10.96
C ARG A 81 9.72 7.94 10.51
N PRO A 82 9.59 7.64 9.20
CA PRO A 82 9.95 6.31 8.69
C PRO A 82 11.43 5.94 8.93
N LEU A 83 12.32 6.95 8.91
CA LEU A 83 13.75 6.75 9.18
C LEU A 83 14.03 6.35 10.62
N ASP A 84 13.14 6.68 11.56
CA ASP A 84 13.30 6.36 12.97
C ASP A 84 12.92 4.90 13.27
N VAL A 85 12.21 4.23 12.35
CA VAL A 85 11.86 2.81 12.47
C VAL A 85 13.10 1.91 12.54
N GLY A 86 14.24 2.30 11.96
CA GLY A 86 15.46 1.48 11.92
C GLY A 86 15.35 0.28 10.95
N PRO A 87 16.20 -0.74 11.10
CA PRO A 87 16.18 -1.91 10.22
C PRO A 87 14.85 -2.67 10.25
N ILE A 88 14.37 -3.09 9.07
CA ILE A 88 13.16 -3.90 8.90
C ILE A 88 13.56 -5.37 8.77
N ASP A 89 13.85 -5.99 9.91
CA ASP A 89 14.23 -7.39 10.04
C ASP A 89 13.43 -8.08 11.18
N GLY A 90 13.60 -9.39 11.33
CA GLY A 90 12.96 -10.17 12.40
C GLY A 90 11.46 -9.92 12.55
N GLU A 91 11.04 -9.57 13.76
CA GLU A 91 9.63 -9.26 14.07
C GLU A 91 9.11 -8.02 13.34
N ARG A 92 9.96 -7.00 13.14
CA ARG A 92 9.58 -5.77 12.43
C ARG A 92 9.27 -6.05 10.96
N ASN A 93 10.02 -6.95 10.34
CA ASN A 93 9.70 -7.41 8.98
C ASN A 93 8.30 -8.03 8.92
N GLY A 94 7.99 -8.94 9.85
CA GLY A 94 6.67 -9.57 9.94
C GLY A 94 5.54 -8.55 10.09
N THR A 95 5.71 -7.57 11.00
CA THR A 95 4.74 -6.49 11.22
C THR A 95 4.56 -5.62 9.97
N ALA A 96 5.65 -5.19 9.33
CA ALA A 96 5.58 -4.36 8.13
C ALA A 96 4.91 -5.08 6.96
N VAL A 97 5.21 -6.37 6.75
CA VAL A 97 4.57 -7.21 5.73
C VAL A 97 3.08 -7.41 6.02
N ALA A 98 2.70 -7.69 7.26
CA ALA A 98 1.31 -7.86 7.64
C ALA A 98 0.49 -6.58 7.40
N VAL A 99 1.06 -5.42 7.71
CA VAL A 99 0.42 -4.12 7.48
C VAL A 99 0.37 -3.77 6.00
N LEU A 100 1.41 -4.08 5.22
CA LEU A 100 1.40 -3.92 3.76
C LEU A 100 0.22 -4.65 3.12
N PHE A 101 0.09 -5.96 3.40
CA PHE A 101 -0.96 -6.75 2.77
C PHE A 101 -2.35 -6.43 3.29
N ARG A 102 -2.48 -6.01 4.56
CA ARG A 102 -3.75 -5.47 5.06
C ARG A 102 -4.15 -4.18 4.35
N ALA A 103 -3.21 -3.26 4.16
CA ALA A 103 -3.44 -2.00 3.46
C ALA A 103 -3.84 -2.23 2.00
N LEU A 104 -3.15 -3.13 1.30
CA LEU A 104 -3.48 -3.52 -0.08
C LEU A 104 -4.86 -4.16 -0.18
N ASP A 105 -5.20 -5.07 0.74
CA ASP A 105 -6.52 -5.72 0.76
C ASP A 105 -7.64 -4.69 0.91
N GLN A 106 -7.51 -3.78 1.88
CA GLN A 106 -8.50 -2.73 2.14
C GLN A 106 -8.63 -1.74 0.98
N PHE A 107 -7.50 -1.30 0.42
CA PHE A 107 -7.48 -0.39 -0.71
C PHE A 107 -8.10 -1.01 -1.97
N LEU A 108 -7.72 -2.25 -2.31
CA LEU A 108 -8.25 -2.93 -3.49
C LEU A 108 -9.72 -3.30 -3.33
N ALA A 109 -10.16 -3.68 -2.13
CA ALA A 109 -11.58 -3.85 -1.82
C ALA A 109 -12.38 -2.56 -2.06
N HIS A 110 -11.85 -1.41 -1.62
CA HIS A 110 -12.50 -0.12 -1.86
C HIS A 110 -12.69 0.17 -3.36
N HIS A 111 -11.70 -0.17 -4.19
CA HIS A 111 -11.75 0.00 -5.65
C HIS A 111 -12.66 -1.02 -6.36
N GLU A 112 -12.79 -2.23 -5.83
CA GLU A 112 -13.71 -3.25 -6.37
C GLU A 112 -15.18 -2.93 -6.00
N GLU A 113 -15.42 -2.35 -4.81
CA GLU A 113 -16.76 -2.08 -4.29
C GLU A 113 -17.38 -0.78 -4.83
N HIS A 114 -16.57 0.18 -5.28
CA HIS A 114 -17.04 1.51 -5.70
C HIS A 114 -16.60 1.83 -7.14
N LEU A 115 -17.56 2.02 -8.04
CA LEU A 115 -17.31 2.50 -9.41
C LEU A 115 -16.52 3.83 -9.42
N ASP A 116 -16.71 4.65 -8.38
CA ASP A 116 -16.03 5.94 -8.18
C ASP A 116 -14.94 5.88 -7.09
N GLY A 117 -14.47 4.70 -6.70
CA GLY A 117 -13.56 4.52 -5.55
C GLY A 117 -12.29 5.38 -5.64
N LEU A 118 -11.72 5.51 -6.85
CA LEU A 118 -10.58 6.39 -7.08
C LEU A 118 -10.92 7.87 -6.88
N ALA A 119 -12.10 8.32 -7.31
CA ALA A 119 -12.54 9.69 -7.14
C ALA A 119 -12.77 10.02 -5.65
N LEU A 120 -13.34 9.09 -4.89
CA LEU A 120 -13.51 9.22 -3.44
C LEU A 120 -12.17 9.35 -2.71
N ILE A 121 -11.18 8.51 -3.06
CA ILE A 121 -9.84 8.59 -2.50
C ILE A 121 -9.22 9.98 -2.71
N TYR A 122 -9.32 10.53 -3.93
CA TYR A 122 -8.79 11.86 -4.19
C TYR A 122 -9.59 12.97 -3.51
N ALA A 123 -10.91 12.81 -3.35
CA ALA A 123 -11.74 13.74 -2.59
C ALA A 123 -11.34 13.76 -1.10
N ASP A 124 -11.21 12.59 -0.47
CA ASP A 124 -10.79 12.46 0.93
C ASP A 124 -9.39 13.06 1.15
N HIS A 125 -8.48 12.83 0.21
CA HIS A 125 -7.15 13.43 0.25
C HIS A 125 -7.18 14.95 0.05
N ALA A 126 -8.04 15.46 -0.83
CA ALA A 126 -8.21 16.90 -1.02
C ALA A 126 -8.79 17.58 0.24
N GLU A 127 -9.77 16.96 0.90
CA GLU A 127 -10.28 17.41 2.19
C GLU A 127 -9.19 17.39 3.27
N TRP A 128 -8.41 16.30 3.31
CA TRP A 128 -7.27 16.19 4.22
C TRP A 128 -6.27 17.33 4.00
N LEU A 129 -5.92 17.65 2.74
CA LEU A 129 -5.05 18.76 2.39
C LEU A 129 -5.61 20.10 2.89
N GLN A 130 -6.90 20.37 2.69
CA GLN A 130 -7.52 21.63 3.13
C GLN A 130 -7.49 21.86 4.64
N ARG A 131 -7.42 20.77 5.44
CA ARG A 131 -7.26 20.82 6.89
C ARG A 131 -5.83 21.17 7.33
N GLN A 132 -4.84 21.04 6.46
CA GLN A 132 -3.45 21.30 6.81
C GLN A 132 -3.15 22.80 6.84
N SER A 133 -2.50 23.25 7.90
CA SER A 133 -2.15 24.67 8.09
C SER A 133 -1.21 25.22 7.02
N TRP A 134 -0.38 24.35 6.42
CA TRP A 134 0.59 24.69 5.37
C TRP A 134 0.04 24.61 3.95
N ALA A 135 -1.18 24.08 3.75
CA ALA A 135 -1.77 23.91 2.43
C ALA A 135 -2.53 25.14 1.92
N ARG A 136 -2.71 26.16 2.77
CA ARG A 136 -3.31 27.43 2.36
C ARG A 136 -2.22 28.34 1.76
N PRO A 137 -2.50 29.04 0.64
CA PRO A 137 -1.55 29.97 0.03
C PRO A 137 -1.10 31.10 0.95
#